data_AF-A0A940H6L0-F1
#
_entry.id   AF-A0A940H6L0-F1
#
_cell.length_a   1.000
_cell.length_b   1.000
_cell.length_c   1.000
_cell.angle_alpha   90.00
_cell.angle_beta   90.00
_cell.angle_gamma   90.00
#
_symmetry.space_group_name_H-M   'P 1'
#
loop_
_entity.id
_entity.type
_entity.pdbx_description
1 polymer ?
#
loop_
_entity_poly.entity_id
_entity_poly.type
_entity_poly.pdbx_seq_one_letter_code
_entity_poly.pdbx_strand_id
1 'polypeptide(L)'
;MPSPTEFSTTPADNTTIGGVNIAENCSPGGLNDVERYLAATIRVAWDAIPDANALMPKAGGAFTNQITRQGRGGYLHFSSASLTDGQVYALPEGNARPAAAEGVIVFYYS
;
A
#
# COMPACT_ATOMS: atom_id res chain seq x y z
N MET A 1 -22.35 -0.68 10.93
CA MET A 1 -22.30 0.55 10.11
C MET A 1 -22.45 0.13 8.65
N PRO A 2 -23.16 0.91 7.82
CA PRO A 2 -23.32 0.59 6.38
C PRO A 2 -21.96 0.48 5.68
N SER A 3 -21.90 -0.36 4.65
CA SER A 3 -20.69 -0.52 3.84
C SER A 3 -20.52 0.70 2.93
N PRO A 4 -19.30 1.25 2.76
CA PRO A 4 -19.06 2.35 1.82
C PRO A 4 -19.53 2.09 0.40
N THR A 5 -19.59 0.82 -0.01
CA THR A 5 -20.05 0.38 -1.34
C THR A 5 -21.56 0.53 -1.54
N GLU A 6 -22.33 0.73 -0.47
CA GLU A 6 -23.78 0.96 -0.52
C GLU A 6 -24.12 2.40 -0.91
N PHE A 7 -23.16 3.32 -0.84
CA PHE A 7 -23.32 4.72 -1.21
C PHE A 7 -22.99 4.96 -2.69
N SER A 8 -23.72 5.90 -3.28
CA SER A 8 -23.43 6.49 -4.58
C SER A 8 -22.40 7.60 -4.44
N THR A 9 -21.54 7.74 -5.44
CA THR A 9 -20.66 8.92 -5.62
C THR A 9 -21.45 10.18 -5.99
N THR A 10 -22.71 10.03 -6.41
CA THR A 10 -23.64 11.13 -6.66
C THR A 10 -24.47 11.41 -5.40
N PRO A 11 -24.35 12.59 -4.76
CA PRO A 11 -25.07 12.90 -3.52
C PRO A 11 -26.59 12.77 -3.62
N ALA A 12 -27.17 13.17 -4.76
CA ALA A 12 -28.62 13.10 -4.98
C ALA A 12 -29.18 11.67 -4.93
N ASP A 13 -28.35 10.67 -5.23
CA ASP A 13 -28.75 9.26 -5.28
C ASP A 13 -28.71 8.58 -3.90
N ASN A 14 -28.09 9.23 -2.89
CA ASN A 14 -28.04 8.75 -1.51
C ASN A 14 -29.35 9.09 -0.77
N THR A 15 -30.48 8.53 -1.23
CA THR A 15 -31.82 8.98 -0.82
C THR A 15 -32.32 8.43 0.51
N THR A 16 -31.69 7.39 1.03
CA THR A 16 -32.12 6.69 2.25
C THR A 16 -31.32 7.19 3.45
N ILE A 17 -32.03 7.68 4.47
CA ILE A 17 -31.46 8.10 5.76
C ILE A 17 -31.98 7.16 6.86
N GLY A 18 -31.10 6.72 7.76
CA GLY A 18 -31.44 5.77 8.84
C GLY A 18 -32.34 6.33 9.94
N GLY A 19 -32.59 7.64 9.91
CA GLY A 19 -33.46 8.38 10.83
C GLY A 19 -33.19 9.88 10.73
N VAL A 20 -34.13 10.70 11.18
CA VAL A 20 -33.94 12.16 11.29
C VAL A 20 -33.92 12.51 12.77
N ASN A 21 -32.82 13.08 13.26
CA ASN A 21 -32.80 13.69 14.59
C ASN A 21 -33.03 15.21 14.45
N ILE A 22 -34.26 15.66 14.72
CA ILE A 22 -34.71 17.06 14.57
C ILE A 22 -34.30 17.93 15.79
N ALA A 23 -33.43 17.44 16.68
CA ALA A 23 -32.99 18.20 17.85
C ALA A 23 -32.05 19.37 17.51
N GLU A 24 -31.51 19.42 16.30
CA GLU A 24 -30.71 20.53 15.81
C GLU A 24 -31.66 21.53 15.13
N ASN A 25 -31.67 22.78 15.59
CA ASN A 25 -32.55 23.86 15.12
C ASN A 25 -32.17 24.36 13.70
N CYS A 26 -32.00 23.44 12.76
CA CYS A 26 -31.63 23.64 11.37
C CYS A 26 -32.69 23.02 10.45
N SER A 27 -32.76 23.48 9.20
CA SER A 27 -33.77 22.98 8.28
C SER A 27 -33.52 21.49 7.98
N PRO A 28 -34.54 20.62 8.06
CA PRO A 28 -34.39 19.20 7.76
C PRO A 28 -33.81 18.90 6.37
N GLY A 29 -34.01 19.81 5.40
CA GLY A 29 -33.41 19.71 4.07
C GLY A 29 -31.89 19.90 4.06
N GLY A 30 -31.37 20.88 4.82
CA GLY A 30 -29.93 21.16 4.86
C GLY A 30 -29.13 20.03 5.52
N LEU A 31 -29.68 19.40 6.57
CA LEU A 31 -29.06 18.22 7.18
C LEU A 31 -29.01 17.03 6.22
N ASN A 32 -30.10 16.76 5.50
CA ASN A 32 -30.18 15.67 4.53
C ASN A 32 -29.16 15.86 3.39
N ASP A 33 -29.00 17.09 2.91
CA ASP A 33 -28.02 17.43 1.87
C ASP A 33 -26.57 17.23 2.35
N VAL A 34 -26.28 17.57 3.61
CA VAL A 34 -24.96 17.36 4.22
C VAL A 34 -24.66 15.87 4.37
N GLU A 35 -25.61 15.06 4.84
CA GLU A 35 -25.44 13.61 4.98
C GLU A 35 -25.20 12.93 3.62
N ARG A 36 -25.96 13.32 2.59
CA ARG A 36 -25.80 12.86 1.21
C ARG A 36 -24.41 13.18 0.67
N TYR A 37 -23.93 14.39 0.94
CA TYR A 37 -22.61 14.84 0.53
C TYR A 37 -21.49 14.08 1.26
N LEU A 38 -21.67 13.82 2.56
CA LEU A 38 -20.72 13.04 3.36
C LEU A 38 -20.66 11.59 2.88
N ALA A 39 -21.81 10.96 2.61
CA ALA A 39 -21.88 9.61 2.05
C ALA A 39 -21.17 9.51 0.70
N ALA A 40 -21.39 10.47 -0.20
CA ALA A 40 -20.69 10.53 -1.48
C ALA A 40 -19.17 10.72 -1.31
N THR A 41 -18.75 11.60 -0.40
CA THR A 41 -17.33 11.82 -0.09
C THR A 41 -16.66 10.55 0.44
N ILE A 42 -17.34 9.83 1.35
CA ILE A 42 -16.85 8.55 1.88
C ILE A 42 -16.69 7.53 0.77
N ARG A 43 -17.65 7.44 -0.17
CA ARG A 43 -17.56 6.54 -1.32
C ARG A 43 -16.38 6.87 -2.22
N VAL A 44 -16.18 8.14 -2.54
CA VAL A 44 -15.04 8.60 -3.35
C VAL A 44 -13.71 8.26 -2.67
N ALA A 45 -13.62 8.48 -1.36
CA ALA A 45 -12.44 8.11 -0.59
C ALA A 45 -12.21 6.60 -0.60
N TRP A 46 -13.26 5.80 -0.45
CA TRP A 46 -13.19 4.33 -0.52
C TRP A 46 -12.70 3.84 -1.88
N ASP A 47 -13.25 4.36 -2.98
CA ASP A 47 -12.84 3.99 -4.34
C ASP A 47 -11.38 4.40 -4.64
N ALA A 48 -10.85 5.40 -3.95
CA ALA A 48 -9.45 5.84 -4.07
C ALA A 48 -8.46 4.98 -3.26
N ILE A 49 -8.95 4.12 -2.35
CA ILE A 49 -8.07 3.20 -1.60
C ILE A 49 -7.64 2.08 -2.55
N PRO A 50 -6.34 1.94 -2.86
CA PRO A 50 -5.88 0.86 -3.72
C PRO A 50 -6.08 -0.50 -3.03
N ASP A 51 -6.33 -1.54 -3.82
CA ASP A 51 -6.42 -2.90 -3.30
C ASP A 51 -5.08 -3.31 -2.68
N ALA A 52 -5.07 -3.42 -1.34
CA ALA A 52 -3.88 -3.78 -0.59
C ALA A 52 -3.36 -5.18 -0.93
N ASN A 53 -4.21 -6.08 -1.44
CA ASN A 53 -3.78 -7.43 -1.85
C ASN A 53 -2.93 -7.41 -3.12
N ALA A 54 -3.04 -6.35 -3.93
CA ALA A 54 -2.20 -6.13 -5.11
C ALA A 54 -0.84 -5.50 -4.76
N LEU A 55 -0.62 -5.13 -3.50
CA LEU A 55 0.60 -4.49 -3.02
C LEU A 55 1.49 -5.49 -2.25
N MET A 56 2.81 -5.25 -2.25
CA MET A 56 3.76 -6.06 -1.48
C MET A 56 3.64 -5.76 0.02
N PRO A 57 3.44 -6.76 0.91
CA PRO A 57 3.33 -6.54 2.35
C PRO A 57 4.60 -5.92 2.95
N LYS A 58 4.43 -5.05 3.95
CA LYS A 58 5.55 -4.45 4.69
C LYS A 58 6.42 -5.49 5.41
N ALA A 59 5.84 -6.61 5.81
CA ALA A 59 6.56 -7.74 6.42
C ALA A 59 7.39 -8.56 5.40
N GLY A 60 7.31 -8.23 4.11
CA GLY A 60 7.93 -8.98 3.03
C GLY A 60 6.99 -10.02 2.42
N GLY A 61 7.38 -10.54 1.25
CA GLY A 61 6.65 -11.54 0.49
C GLY A 61 7.50 -12.10 -0.65
N ALA A 62 7.05 -13.20 -1.25
CA ALA A 62 7.72 -13.83 -2.39
C ALA A 62 7.21 -13.21 -3.71
N PHE A 63 8.11 -13.02 -4.67
CA PHE A 63 7.77 -12.66 -6.04
C PHE A 63 7.95 -13.89 -6.94
N THR A 64 6.92 -14.28 -7.68
CA THR A 64 6.95 -15.43 -8.60
C THR A 64 7.37 -15.04 -10.03
N ASN A 65 7.41 -13.74 -10.35
CA ASN A 65 7.75 -13.21 -11.66
C ASN A 65 8.79 -12.09 -11.56
N GLN A 66 9.28 -11.60 -12.71
CA GLN A 66 10.25 -10.52 -12.75
C GLN A 66 9.66 -9.22 -12.21
N ILE A 67 10.39 -8.59 -11.28
CA ILE A 67 9.99 -7.33 -10.66
C ILE A 67 10.48 -6.18 -11.55
N THR A 68 9.57 -5.36 -12.06
CA THR A 68 9.93 -4.07 -12.66
C THR A 68 10.13 -3.06 -11.55
N ARG A 69 11.37 -2.59 -11.34
CA ARG A 69 11.67 -1.56 -10.33
C ARG A 69 12.11 -0.27 -11.02
N GLN A 70 11.66 0.86 -10.48
CA GLN A 70 12.14 2.17 -10.89
C GLN A 70 13.31 2.58 -9.98
N GLY A 71 14.49 2.82 -10.58
CA GLY A 71 15.71 3.16 -9.86
C GLY A 71 16.97 2.70 -10.60
N ARG A 72 18.14 3.19 -10.16
CA ARG A 72 19.45 2.73 -10.65
C ARG A 72 20.01 1.69 -9.69
N GLY A 73 20.52 0.57 -10.21
CA GLY A 73 21.16 -0.48 -9.43
C GLY A 73 21.22 -1.82 -10.18
N GLY A 74 22.24 -2.64 -9.91
CA GLY A 74 22.35 -3.99 -10.46
C GLY A 74 21.50 -4.99 -9.68
N TYR A 75 20.91 -5.96 -10.39
CA TYR A 75 20.22 -7.09 -9.77
C TYR A 75 21.12 -8.32 -9.80
N LEU A 76 21.26 -8.97 -8.65
CA LEU A 76 21.96 -10.25 -8.58
C LEU A 76 20.97 -11.38 -8.85
N HIS A 77 21.32 -12.23 -9.80
CA HIS A 77 20.62 -13.49 -10.03
C HIS A 77 21.59 -14.62 -9.78
N PHE A 78 21.25 -15.50 -8.84
CA PHE A 78 22.01 -16.70 -8.58
C PHE A 78 21.36 -17.88 -9.31
N SER A 79 22.16 -18.66 -10.02
CA SER A 79 21.68 -19.87 -10.70
C SER A 79 21.32 -21.01 -9.73
N SER A 80 21.80 -20.93 -8.48
CA SER A 80 21.53 -21.91 -7.43
C SER A 80 20.68 -21.29 -6.32
N ALA A 81 19.67 -22.02 -5.87
CA ALA A 81 18.84 -21.66 -4.72
C ALA A 81 19.59 -21.74 -3.37
N SER A 82 20.79 -22.34 -3.34
CA SER A 82 21.64 -22.40 -2.15
C SER A 82 22.32 -21.05 -1.81
N LEU A 83 22.36 -20.11 -2.76
CA LEU A 83 22.97 -18.80 -2.58
C LEU A 83 21.92 -17.81 -2.07
N THR A 84 21.73 -17.80 -0.74
CA THR A 84 20.59 -17.14 -0.08
C THR A 84 20.86 -15.71 0.39
N ASP A 85 22.12 -15.28 0.51
CA ASP A 85 22.42 -13.95 1.08
C ASP A 85 22.10 -12.82 0.07
N GLY A 86 22.72 -12.89 -1.11
CA GLY A 86 22.48 -11.96 -2.21
C GLY A 86 22.93 -10.52 -1.98
N GLN A 87 23.73 -10.27 -0.94
CA GLN A 87 24.29 -8.96 -0.65
C GLN A 87 25.63 -8.73 -1.34
N VAL A 88 25.89 -7.48 -1.72
CA VAL A 88 27.19 -7.02 -2.25
C VAL A 88 27.78 -6.02 -1.27
N TYR A 89 28.98 -6.32 -0.77
CA TYR A 89 29.77 -5.42 0.07
C TYR A 89 30.92 -4.81 -0.71
N ALA A 90 31.21 -3.54 -0.45
CA ALA A 90 32.45 -2.88 -0.84
C ALA A 90 33.15 -2.40 0.43
N LEU A 91 34.32 -2.94 0.74
CA LEU A 91 35.04 -2.71 2.00
C LEU A 91 36.48 -2.26 1.72
N PRO A 92 37.07 -1.38 2.54
CA PRO A 92 38.50 -1.10 2.46
C PRO A 92 39.32 -2.38 2.71
N GLU A 93 40.48 -2.50 2.07
CA GLU A 93 41.44 -3.57 2.36
C GLU A 93 41.81 -3.61 3.85
N GLY A 94 41.97 -4.83 4.39
CA GLY A 94 42.25 -5.07 5.81
C GLY A 94 41.01 -5.29 6.69
N ASN A 95 39.80 -5.04 6.18
CA ASN A 95 38.57 -5.40 6.90
C ASN A 95 38.30 -6.90 6.83
N ALA A 96 37.77 -7.46 7.93
CA ALA A 96 37.32 -8.84 7.93
C ALA A 96 36.08 -9.00 7.04
N ARG A 97 35.98 -10.17 6.39
CA ARG A 97 34.78 -10.54 5.62
C ARG A 97 33.57 -10.53 6.57
N PRO A 98 32.45 -9.85 6.21
CA PRO A 98 31.22 -9.88 7.00
C PRO A 98 30.72 -11.32 7.20
N ALA A 99 30.19 -11.60 8.39
CA ALA A 99 29.49 -12.86 8.64
C ALA A 99 28.20 -12.86 7.80
N ALA A 100 28.17 -13.74 6.81
CA ALA A 100 27.15 -13.77 5.76
C ALA A 100 26.91 -15.22 5.33
N ALA A 101 25.69 -15.50 4.87
CA ALA A 101 25.33 -16.79 4.30
C ALA A 101 26.01 -16.97 2.91
N GLU A 102 25.82 -18.14 2.31
CA GLU A 102 26.32 -18.39 0.96
C GLU A 102 25.64 -17.47 -0.05
N GLY A 103 26.38 -16.98 -1.05
CA GLY A 103 25.86 -16.03 -2.05
C GLY A 103 26.20 -14.55 -1.81
N VAL A 104 27.06 -14.25 -0.84
CA VAL A 104 27.59 -12.89 -0.65
C VAL A 104 28.75 -12.59 -1.62
N ILE A 105 28.77 -11.38 -2.18
CA ILE A 105 29.87 -10.86 -2.99
C ILE A 105 30.56 -9.74 -2.23
N VAL A 106 31.88 -9.78 -2.09
CA VAL A 106 32.65 -8.76 -1.38
C VAL A 106 33.77 -8.24 -2.27
N PHE A 107 33.79 -6.92 -2.50
CA PHE A 107 34.87 -6.22 -3.18
C PHE A 107 35.72 -5.50 -2.12
N TYR A 108 37.02 -5.80 -2.10
CA TYR A 108 37.98 -5.02 -1.31
C TYR A 108 38.62 -3.94 -2.17
N TYR A 109 38.72 -2.73 -1.65
CA TYR A 109 39.33 -1.59 -2.35
C TYR A 109 40.47 -0.98 -1.53
N SER A 110 41.52 -0.58 -2.25
CA SER A 110 42.72 0.10 -1.73
C SER A 110 42.51 1.61 -1.62
#